data_AF-A0AAJ5ILC6-F1
#
_entry.id   AF-A0AAJ5ILC6-F1
#
_cell.length_a   1.000
_cell.length_b   1.000
_cell.length_c   1.000
_cell.angle_alpha   90.00
_cell.angle_beta   90.00
_cell.angle_gamma   90.00
#
_symmetry.space_group_name_H-M   'P 1'
#
loop_
_entity.id
_entity.type
_entity.pdbx_description
1 polymer ?
#
loop_
_entity_poly.entity_id
_entity_poly.type
_entity_poly.pdbx_seq_one_letter_code
_entity_poly.pdbx_strand_id
1 'polypeptide(L)'
;MNKNLPEQIKNVTDVTGYRQVTLWKREDLQHPQPDEVAEEVPVALVYNGISHVVMMATPRDLEHFAVGFSLSEGIIQSRQEIYGMDVVQACNGVEVQIELSSRRFMGLKERRRALAGRTGCGVCGVEQLNDIGKPVEPLPFSQTFALSHLDRALKQLNEVQPIGRLTGCTHAAAWVRPDGELAGGHEDVGRHVALDKLLGRRSAEGEGWQQGAALVSSRASYEMVQKAAMCGVEILFAVSAATTLAVEVAERCNLTLVGFCRPGRATIYTHPQRLIAG
;
A
#
# COMPACT_ATOMS: atom_id res chain seq x y z
N MET A 1 2.71 37.89 -33.78
CA MET A 1 3.43 38.04 -32.50
C MET A 1 2.44 38.48 -31.43
N ASN A 2 1.99 37.55 -30.59
CA ASN A 2 1.98 37.68 -29.13
C ASN A 2 1.39 36.41 -28.54
N LYS A 3 2.29 35.59 -28.00
CA LYS A 3 2.00 34.45 -27.14
C LYS A 3 1.63 35.04 -25.77
N ASN A 4 0.38 34.91 -25.35
CA ASN A 4 0.06 35.01 -23.93
C ASN A 4 0.26 33.60 -23.34
N LEU A 5 1.30 33.45 -22.53
CA LEU A 5 1.52 32.29 -21.67
C LEU A 5 0.37 32.20 -20.66
N PRO A 6 -0.15 31.00 -20.36
CA PRO A 6 -1.00 30.82 -19.20
C PRO A 6 -0.17 30.92 -17.91
N GLU A 7 -0.73 31.65 -16.95
CA GLU A 7 -0.19 31.91 -15.62
C GLU A 7 0.26 30.62 -14.93
N GLN A 8 1.51 30.63 -14.48
CA GLN A 8 2.03 29.65 -13.54
C GLN A 8 1.20 29.74 -12.25
N ILE A 9 0.42 28.70 -11.96
CA ILE A 9 -0.19 28.49 -10.65
C ILE A 9 0.95 28.25 -9.65
N LYS A 10 1.38 29.34 -9.01
CA LYS A 10 2.18 29.29 -7.78
C LYS A 10 1.25 28.90 -6.64
N ASN A 11 1.20 27.60 -6.35
CA ASN A 11 0.92 27.10 -5.00
C ASN A 11 1.84 25.89 -4.77
N VAL A 12 3.12 26.20 -4.54
CA VAL A 12 4.08 25.27 -3.94
C VAL A 12 3.92 25.43 -2.44
N THR A 13 2.99 24.69 -1.85
CA THR A 13 3.10 24.33 -0.44
C THR A 13 4.02 23.11 -0.38
N ASP A 14 5.09 23.18 0.42
CA ASP A 14 6.18 22.20 0.55
C ASP A 14 5.76 20.81 1.10
N VAL A 15 4.50 20.41 0.92
CA VAL A 15 3.98 19.08 1.22
C VAL A 15 3.10 18.65 0.04
N THR A 16 3.64 17.79 -0.84
CA THR A 16 2.91 17.15 -1.94
C THR A 16 1.84 16.20 -1.39
N GLY A 17 0.62 16.22 -1.94
CA GLY A 17 -0.43 15.24 -1.65
C GLY A 17 -1.75 15.75 -1.05
N TYR A 18 -1.94 17.06 -0.92
CA TYR A 18 -3.24 17.69 -0.63
C TYR A 18 -3.36 19.05 -1.31
N ARG A 19 -4.60 19.56 -1.42
CA ARG A 19 -4.91 20.90 -1.92
C ARG A 19 -5.93 21.59 -1.04
N GLN A 20 -5.78 22.89 -0.91
CA GLN A 20 -6.83 23.72 -0.32
C GLN A 20 -7.95 23.90 -1.34
N VAL A 21 -9.19 23.61 -0.91
CA VAL A 21 -10.39 23.81 -1.71
C VAL A 21 -11.37 24.71 -0.98
N THR A 22 -12.26 25.33 -1.75
CA THR A 22 -13.35 26.13 -1.23
C THR A 22 -14.57 25.24 -0.99
N LEU A 23 -15.11 25.24 0.23
CA LEU A 23 -16.29 24.46 0.61
C LEU A 23 -17.28 25.25 1.46
N TRP A 24 -18.40 24.63 1.80
CA TRP A 24 -19.42 25.18 2.70
C TRP A 24 -19.65 24.25 3.87
N LYS A 25 -19.78 24.81 5.07
CA LYS A 25 -20.10 24.03 6.27
C LYS A 25 -21.60 24.00 6.50
N ARG A 26 -22.08 22.95 7.17
CA ARG A 26 -23.52 22.78 7.48
C ARG A 26 -24.14 24.02 8.15
N GLU A 27 -23.37 24.72 8.96
CA GLU A 27 -23.78 25.92 9.70
C GLU A 27 -23.87 27.19 8.84
N ASP A 28 -23.16 27.24 7.71
CA ASP A 28 -23.12 28.42 6.83
C ASP A 28 -22.94 28.00 5.35
N LEU A 29 -24.05 28.04 4.63
CA LEU A 29 -24.11 27.75 3.19
C LEU A 29 -23.95 29.00 2.31
N GLN A 30 -23.80 30.18 2.91
CA GLN A 30 -23.68 31.45 2.19
C GLN A 30 -22.22 31.89 2.07
N HIS A 31 -21.40 31.59 3.08
CA HIS A 31 -19.99 31.97 3.11
C HIS A 31 -19.09 30.76 2.90
N PRO A 32 -18.41 30.65 1.75
CA PRO A 32 -17.45 29.59 1.54
C PRO A 32 -16.23 29.73 2.47
N GLN A 33 -15.66 28.60 2.89
CA GLN A 33 -14.46 28.51 3.73
C GLN A 33 -13.42 27.59 3.06
N PRO A 34 -12.11 27.85 3.26
CA PRO A 34 -11.07 26.95 2.83
C PRO A 34 -11.01 25.69 3.71
N ASP A 35 -10.68 24.55 3.12
CA ASP A 35 -10.32 23.31 3.83
C ASP A 35 -9.30 22.50 3.02
N GLU A 36 -8.56 21.63 3.68
CA GLU A 36 -7.54 20.80 3.06
C GLU A 36 -8.11 19.46 2.62
N VAL A 37 -7.93 19.12 1.34
CA VAL A 37 -8.44 17.87 0.75
C VAL A 37 -7.29 17.09 0.15
N ALA A 38 -7.23 15.78 0.43
CA ALA A 38 -6.17 14.91 -0.08
C ALA A 38 -6.23 14.83 -1.62
N GLU A 39 -5.06 14.84 -2.25
CA GLU A 39 -4.96 14.60 -3.69
C GLU A 39 -5.09 13.10 -3.98
N GLU A 40 -5.93 12.78 -4.96
CA GLU A 40 -6.04 11.47 -5.58
C GLU A 40 -5.74 11.63 -7.07
N VAL A 41 -4.66 11.01 -7.54
CA VAL A 41 -4.26 11.05 -8.95
C VAL A 41 -4.16 9.63 -9.51
N PRO A 42 -4.46 9.41 -10.80
CA PRO A 42 -4.18 8.14 -11.43
C PRO A 42 -2.68 7.99 -11.65
N VAL A 43 -2.14 6.87 -11.17
CA VAL A 43 -0.73 6.48 -11.31
C VAL A 43 -0.65 5.19 -12.13
N ALA A 44 -0.03 5.26 -13.30
CA ALA A 44 0.22 4.09 -14.13
C ALA A 44 1.57 3.46 -13.81
N LEU A 45 1.61 2.14 -13.62
CA LEU A 45 2.86 1.39 -13.54
C LEU A 45 3.18 0.81 -14.92
N VAL A 46 4.27 1.30 -15.52
CA VAL A 46 4.66 1.00 -16.90
C VAL A 46 5.96 0.21 -16.90
N TYR A 47 5.90 -1.09 -17.23
CA TYR A 47 7.07 -1.97 -17.23
C TYR A 47 7.59 -2.11 -18.66
N ASN A 48 8.83 -1.67 -18.92
CA ASN A 48 9.48 -1.69 -20.25
C ASN A 48 8.55 -1.19 -21.37
N GLY A 49 7.89 -0.05 -21.14
CA GLY A 49 6.98 0.58 -22.10
C GLY A 49 5.56 -0.01 -22.15
N ILE A 50 5.23 -1.01 -21.34
CA ILE A 50 3.87 -1.59 -21.28
C ILE A 50 3.16 -1.13 -20.01
N SER A 51 2.09 -0.33 -20.17
CA SER A 51 1.19 0.02 -19.07
C SER A 51 0.49 -1.23 -18.53
N HIS A 52 0.71 -1.53 -17.24
CA HIS A 52 0.22 -2.73 -16.61
C HIS A 52 -1.06 -2.49 -15.80
N VAL A 53 -1.07 -1.46 -14.96
CA VAL A 53 -2.20 -1.08 -14.11
C VAL A 53 -2.23 0.44 -13.96
N VAL A 54 -3.42 0.98 -13.70
CA VAL A 54 -3.61 2.36 -13.24
C VAL A 54 -4.28 2.30 -11.88
N MET A 55 -3.66 2.88 -10.86
CA MET A 55 -4.18 2.95 -9.49
C MET A 55 -4.42 4.40 -9.10
N MET A 56 -5.50 4.67 -8.39
CA MET A 56 -5.70 5.96 -7.75
C MET A 56 -4.83 6.02 -6.49
N ALA A 57 -3.99 7.05 -6.39
CA ALA A 57 -3.00 7.17 -5.32
C ALA A 57 -2.72 8.62 -4.96
N THR A 58 -2.18 8.82 -3.77
CA THR A 58 -1.58 10.09 -3.37
C THR A 58 -0.26 10.28 -4.15
N PRO A 59 -0.02 11.44 -4.79
CA PRO A 59 1.14 11.70 -5.68
C PRO A 59 2.48 11.85 -4.93
N ARG A 60 2.81 10.89 -4.07
CA ARG A 60 3.98 10.87 -3.20
C ARG A 60 4.45 9.43 -3.00
N ASP A 61 5.75 9.24 -2.78
CA ASP A 61 6.39 7.94 -2.51
C ASP A 61 6.11 6.89 -3.60
N LEU A 62 5.98 7.34 -4.85
CA LEU A 62 5.55 6.50 -5.98
C LEU A 62 6.57 5.44 -6.37
N GLU A 63 7.86 5.68 -6.13
CA GLU A 63 8.90 4.68 -6.29
C GLU A 63 8.72 3.49 -5.32
N HIS A 64 8.39 3.78 -4.06
CA HIS A 64 8.09 2.75 -3.07
C HIS A 64 6.80 2.01 -3.45
N PHE A 65 5.77 2.72 -3.91
CA PHE A 65 4.55 2.10 -4.44
C PHE A 65 4.87 1.11 -5.57
N ALA A 66 5.61 1.54 -6.59
CA ALA A 66 5.95 0.71 -7.74
C ALA A 66 6.70 -0.58 -7.36
N VAL A 67 7.70 -0.46 -6.48
CA VAL A 67 8.48 -1.61 -6.01
C VAL A 67 7.64 -2.54 -5.16
N GLY A 68 6.86 -2.00 -4.22
CA GLY A 68 6.00 -2.78 -3.35
C GLY A 68 4.92 -3.53 -4.10
N PHE A 69 4.24 -2.86 -5.03
CA PHE A 69 3.28 -3.50 -5.93
C PHE A 69 3.96 -4.62 -6.74
N SER A 70 5.16 -4.37 -7.27
CA SER A 70 5.90 -5.38 -8.03
C SER A 70 6.20 -6.64 -7.21
N LEU A 71 6.59 -6.48 -5.94
CA LEU A 71 6.87 -7.57 -5.01
C LEU A 71 5.57 -8.29 -4.62
N SER A 72 4.56 -7.53 -4.20
CA SER A 72 3.30 -8.06 -3.69
C SER A 72 2.54 -8.84 -4.76
N GLU A 73 2.58 -8.37 -6.00
CA GLU A 73 1.99 -9.04 -7.16
C GLU A 73 2.93 -10.10 -7.76
N GLY A 74 4.09 -10.37 -7.15
CA GLY A 74 5.09 -11.33 -7.61
C GLY A 74 5.46 -11.14 -9.09
N ILE A 75 5.54 -9.88 -9.51
CA ILE A 75 6.12 -9.44 -10.78
C ILE A 75 7.65 -9.53 -10.67
N ILE A 76 8.18 -9.21 -9.50
CA ILE A 76 9.58 -9.44 -9.10
C ILE A 76 9.64 -10.29 -7.83
N GLN A 77 10.78 -10.96 -7.62
CA GLN A 77 11.13 -11.60 -6.34
C GLN A 77 12.07 -10.74 -5.50
N SER A 78 12.84 -9.85 -6.15
CA SER A 78 13.79 -8.97 -5.49
C SER A 78 13.81 -7.61 -6.16
N ARG A 79 14.04 -6.56 -5.37
CA ARG A 79 14.22 -5.19 -5.86
C ARG A 79 15.33 -5.09 -6.92
N GLN A 80 16.34 -5.95 -6.87
CA GLN A 80 17.47 -5.98 -7.82
C GLN A 80 17.04 -6.31 -9.26
N GLU A 81 15.81 -6.79 -9.46
CA GLU A 81 15.28 -7.10 -10.79
C GLU A 81 14.68 -5.87 -11.51
N ILE A 82 14.66 -4.71 -10.84
CA ILE A 82 14.38 -3.39 -11.41
C ILE A 82 15.71 -2.66 -11.60
N TYR A 83 16.02 -2.28 -12.83
CA TYR A 83 17.29 -1.64 -13.22
C TYR A 83 17.20 -0.11 -13.26
N GLY A 84 16.00 0.42 -13.46
CA GLY A 84 15.74 1.84 -13.58
C GLY A 84 14.29 2.15 -13.25
N MET A 85 14.04 3.35 -12.73
CA MET A 85 12.70 3.82 -12.44
C MET A 85 12.65 5.34 -12.56
N ASP A 86 11.71 5.85 -13.33
CA ASP A 86 11.48 7.27 -13.53
C ASP A 86 10.01 7.60 -13.29
N VAL A 87 9.76 8.63 -12.48
CA VAL A 87 8.41 9.15 -12.23
C VAL A 87 8.18 10.33 -13.15
N VAL A 88 7.26 10.19 -14.11
CA VAL A 88 6.99 11.19 -15.15
C VAL A 88 5.57 11.70 -15.08
N GLN A 89 5.41 13.02 -15.25
CA GLN A 89 4.09 13.62 -15.37
C GLN A 89 3.51 13.30 -16.75
N ALA A 90 2.28 12.79 -16.78
CA ALA A 90 1.52 12.53 -18.00
C ALA A 90 0.26 13.41 -18.06
N CYS A 91 -0.42 13.41 -19.20
CA CYS A 91 -1.55 14.31 -19.47
C CYS A 91 -2.68 14.26 -18.42
N ASN A 92 -2.93 13.08 -17.85
CA ASN A 92 -4.04 12.86 -16.91
C ASN A 92 -3.60 12.35 -15.54
N GLY A 93 -2.30 12.34 -15.23
CA GLY A 93 -1.79 11.74 -14.00
C GLY A 93 -0.27 11.57 -14.00
N VAL A 94 0.19 10.51 -13.37
CA VAL A 94 1.62 10.18 -13.25
C VAL A 94 1.87 8.79 -13.81
N GLU A 95 3.01 8.60 -14.48
CA GLU A 95 3.49 7.28 -14.84
C GLU A 95 4.77 6.98 -14.07
N VAL A 96 4.86 5.77 -13.52
CA VAL A 96 6.12 5.22 -13.03
C VAL A 96 6.64 4.28 -14.10
N GLN A 97 7.65 4.75 -14.83
CA GLN A 97 8.34 4.01 -15.86
C GLN A 97 9.39 3.11 -15.20
N ILE A 98 9.26 1.79 -15.37
CA ILE A 98 10.04 0.78 -14.66
C ILE A 98 10.81 -0.04 -15.69
N GLU A 99 12.14 -0.01 -15.59
CA GLU A 99 13.01 -0.88 -16.36
C GLU A 99 13.18 -2.21 -15.61
N LEU A 100 12.54 -3.25 -16.12
CA LEU A 100 12.46 -4.58 -15.53
C LEU A 100 13.38 -5.56 -16.24
N SER A 101 14.01 -6.46 -15.49
CA SER A 101 14.80 -7.55 -16.05
C SER A 101 14.04 -8.33 -17.14
N SER A 102 14.72 -8.74 -18.21
CA SER A 102 14.08 -9.40 -19.35
C SER A 102 13.31 -10.67 -18.95
N ARG A 103 13.82 -11.43 -17.97
CA ARG A 103 13.17 -12.62 -17.43
C ARG A 103 11.81 -12.30 -16.82
N ARG A 104 11.74 -11.32 -15.91
CA ARG A 104 10.49 -10.91 -15.27
C ARG A 104 9.52 -10.28 -16.26
N PHE A 105 10.04 -9.49 -17.19
CA PHE A 105 9.21 -8.89 -18.24
C PHE A 105 8.59 -9.94 -19.17
N MET A 106 9.32 -11.03 -19.52
CA MET A 106 8.72 -12.13 -20.28
C MET A 106 7.61 -12.83 -19.48
N GLY A 107 7.85 -13.12 -18.19
CA GLY A 107 6.83 -13.71 -17.32
C GLY A 107 5.57 -12.84 -17.19
N LEU A 108 5.73 -11.53 -17.08
CA LEU A 108 4.61 -10.58 -17.06
C LEU A 108 3.80 -10.63 -18.36
N LYS A 109 4.46 -10.65 -19.52
CA LYS A 109 3.78 -10.78 -20.83
C LYS A 109 3.09 -12.13 -21.00
N GLU A 110 3.70 -13.22 -20.53
CA GLU A 110 3.10 -14.56 -20.57
C GLU A 110 1.81 -14.62 -19.76
N ARG A 111 1.82 -14.11 -18.52
CA ARG A 111 0.62 -13.98 -17.70
C ARG A 111 -0.47 -13.20 -18.44
N ARG A 112 -0.14 -12.03 -19.00
CA ARG A 112 -1.10 -11.23 -19.79
C ARG A 112 -1.67 -11.97 -21.01
N ARG A 113 -0.85 -12.73 -21.74
CA ARG A 113 -1.30 -13.50 -22.93
C ARG A 113 -2.19 -14.67 -22.54
N ALA A 114 -1.84 -15.40 -21.48
CA ALA A 114 -2.65 -16.51 -20.97
C ALA A 114 -4.06 -16.03 -20.56
N LEU A 115 -4.15 -14.78 -20.11
CA LEU A 115 -5.41 -14.11 -19.75
C LEU A 115 -6.20 -13.64 -20.99
N ALA A 116 -5.54 -12.99 -21.95
CA ALA A 116 -6.18 -12.53 -23.19
C ALA A 116 -6.76 -13.69 -24.04
N GLY A 117 -6.18 -14.89 -23.97
CA GLY A 117 -6.66 -16.08 -24.67
C GLY A 117 -7.93 -16.71 -24.09
N ARG A 118 -8.47 -16.21 -22.95
CA ARG A 118 -9.59 -16.84 -22.22
C ARG A 118 -10.83 -15.96 -22.03
N THR A 119 -10.79 -14.66 -22.36
CA THR A 119 -11.97 -13.77 -22.23
C THR A 119 -11.98 -12.69 -23.31
N GLY A 120 -13.04 -12.67 -24.12
CA GLY A 120 -13.28 -11.70 -25.21
C GLY A 120 -13.83 -10.33 -24.78
N CYS A 121 -13.72 -9.92 -23.51
CA CYS A 121 -14.09 -8.57 -23.08
C CYS A 121 -13.32 -8.21 -21.81
N GLY A 122 -12.73 -7.01 -21.78
CA GLY A 122 -11.70 -6.59 -20.83
C GLY A 122 -11.95 -6.75 -19.33
N VAL A 123 -10.90 -7.16 -18.62
CA VAL A 123 -10.28 -6.50 -17.44
C VAL A 123 -11.09 -6.30 -16.14
N CYS A 124 -12.35 -6.72 -16.00
CA CYS A 124 -13.15 -6.27 -14.83
C CYS A 124 -13.90 -7.31 -13.99
N GLY A 125 -13.69 -8.63 -14.09
CA GLY A 125 -14.37 -9.52 -13.12
C GLY A 125 -13.98 -10.98 -13.05
N VAL A 126 -13.63 -11.61 -14.17
CA VAL A 126 -13.18 -13.02 -14.17
C VAL A 126 -11.73 -13.13 -13.66
N GLU A 127 -10.95 -12.06 -13.82
CA GLU A 127 -9.58 -11.90 -13.30
C GLU A 127 -9.53 -12.10 -11.78
N GLN A 128 -10.43 -11.46 -11.03
CA GLN A 128 -10.43 -11.51 -9.56
C GLN A 128 -10.77 -12.89 -9.01
N LEU A 129 -11.59 -13.71 -9.67
CA LEU A 129 -11.98 -15.02 -9.16
C LEU A 129 -10.89 -16.08 -9.30
N ASN A 130 -10.11 -16.03 -10.39
CA ASN A 130 -9.00 -16.97 -10.63
C ASN A 130 -7.69 -16.52 -9.95
N ASP A 131 -7.52 -15.23 -9.67
CA ASP A 131 -6.38 -14.71 -8.90
C ASP A 131 -6.61 -14.80 -7.37
N ILE A 132 -7.85 -15.06 -6.91
CA ILE A 132 -8.09 -15.47 -5.52
C ILE A 132 -7.34 -16.79 -5.29
N GLY A 133 -6.32 -16.73 -4.45
CA GLY A 133 -5.53 -17.91 -4.08
C GLY A 133 -4.35 -18.17 -4.98
N LYS A 134 -3.75 -17.13 -5.58
CA LYS A 134 -2.36 -17.21 -6.05
C LYS A 134 -1.53 -17.96 -4.99
N PRO A 135 -0.80 -19.03 -5.35
CA PRO A 135 -0.14 -19.86 -4.36
C PRO A 135 0.92 -19.01 -3.64
N VAL A 136 0.64 -18.71 -2.38
CA VAL A 136 1.60 -18.13 -1.44
C VAL A 136 2.17 -19.31 -0.67
N GLU A 137 3.49 -19.44 -0.66
CA GLU A 137 4.14 -20.44 0.17
C GLU A 137 3.88 -20.14 1.64
N PRO A 138 3.53 -21.13 2.47
CA PRO A 138 3.31 -20.91 3.89
C PRO A 138 4.55 -20.30 4.54
N LEU A 139 4.36 -19.19 5.26
CA LEU A 139 5.42 -18.45 5.93
C LEU A 139 6.07 -19.28 7.04
N PRO A 140 7.37 -19.08 7.30
CA PRO A 140 8.03 -19.66 8.48
C PRO A 140 7.48 -19.02 9.75
N PHE A 141 7.70 -19.64 10.91
CA PHE A 141 7.39 -19.06 12.22
C PHE A 141 8.67 -18.48 12.85
N SER A 142 9.18 -17.38 12.28
CA SER A 142 10.43 -16.74 12.71
C SER A 142 10.23 -15.47 13.52
N GLN A 143 9.05 -14.86 13.45
CA GLN A 143 8.74 -13.61 14.15
C GLN A 143 8.09 -13.84 15.51
N THR A 144 8.34 -12.93 16.45
CA THR A 144 7.66 -12.87 17.74
C THR A 144 7.38 -11.42 18.12
N PHE A 145 6.19 -11.16 18.69
CA PHE A 145 5.79 -9.82 19.10
C PHE A 145 5.06 -9.85 20.44
N ALA A 146 5.48 -9.02 21.39
CA ALA A 146 4.80 -8.87 22.68
C ALA A 146 3.63 -7.89 22.55
N LEU A 147 2.40 -8.33 22.88
CA LEU A 147 1.21 -7.49 22.71
C LEU A 147 1.23 -6.24 23.61
N SER A 148 2.00 -6.26 24.70
CA SER A 148 2.25 -5.07 25.55
C SER A 148 2.88 -3.91 24.79
N HIS A 149 3.56 -4.18 23.66
CA HIS A 149 4.19 -3.15 22.81
C HIS A 149 3.24 -2.58 21.74
N LEU A 150 2.09 -3.21 21.48
CA LEU A 150 1.17 -2.79 20.42
C LEU A 150 0.59 -1.39 20.67
N ASP A 151 0.25 -1.08 21.91
CA ASP A 151 -0.29 0.24 22.29
C ASP A 151 0.69 1.38 21.98
N ARG A 152 1.99 1.12 22.13
CA ARG A 152 3.04 2.08 21.77
C ARG A 152 3.03 2.32 20.25
N ALA A 153 2.95 1.27 19.45
CA ALA A 153 2.90 1.37 17.99
C ALA A 153 1.65 2.11 17.49
N LEU A 154 0.48 1.79 18.06
CA LEU A 154 -0.79 2.43 17.69
C LEU A 154 -0.79 3.94 17.90
N LYS A 155 -0.15 4.43 18.97
CA LYS A 155 -0.04 5.88 19.26
C LYS A 155 0.80 6.63 18.23
N GLN A 156 1.80 5.97 17.65
CA GLN A 156 2.71 6.54 16.66
C GLN A 156 2.14 6.51 15.24
N LEU A 157 1.04 5.78 14.95
CA LEU A 157 0.55 5.59 13.58
C LEU A 157 0.21 6.91 12.87
N ASN A 158 -0.26 7.91 13.62
CA ASN A 158 -0.52 9.24 13.06
C ASN A 158 0.76 9.94 12.57
N GLU A 159 1.94 9.59 13.08
CA GLU A 159 3.24 10.19 12.67
C GLU A 159 3.60 9.89 11.23
N VAL A 160 3.07 8.81 10.67
CA VAL A 160 3.27 8.44 9.26
C VAL A 160 2.11 8.90 8.36
N GLN A 161 1.20 9.75 8.88
CA GLN A 161 0.02 10.28 8.16
C GLN A 161 -0.08 11.81 8.18
N PRO A 162 0.93 12.58 7.73
CA PRO A 162 0.82 14.04 7.69
C PRO A 162 -0.40 14.56 6.89
N ILE A 163 -0.74 13.97 5.75
CA ILE A 163 -1.91 14.33 4.95
C ILE A 163 -3.19 13.87 5.64
N GLY A 164 -3.20 12.66 6.22
CA GLY A 164 -4.33 12.15 7.00
C GLY A 164 -4.67 13.01 8.21
N ARG A 165 -3.66 13.61 8.88
CA ARG A 165 -3.87 14.57 9.98
C ARG A 165 -4.58 15.85 9.52
N LEU A 166 -4.36 16.28 8.29
CA LEU A 166 -4.96 17.49 7.72
C LEU A 166 -6.35 17.21 7.14
N THR A 167 -6.50 16.09 6.44
CA THR A 167 -7.62 15.84 5.52
C THR A 167 -8.58 14.75 6.00
N GLY A 168 -8.14 13.89 6.93
CA GLY A 168 -8.88 12.69 7.34
C GLY A 168 -9.07 11.63 6.24
N CYS A 169 -8.44 11.81 5.06
CA CYS A 169 -8.75 11.06 3.84
C CYS A 169 -7.66 10.06 3.42
N THR A 170 -6.75 9.67 4.32
CA THR A 170 -5.71 8.69 4.01
C THR A 170 -5.72 7.51 4.97
N HIS A 171 -5.23 6.39 4.45
CA HIS A 171 -4.83 5.21 5.20
C HIS A 171 -3.32 5.18 5.38
N ALA A 172 -2.84 4.50 6.41
CA ALA A 172 -1.43 4.23 6.64
C ALA A 172 -1.12 2.75 6.71
N ALA A 173 0.11 2.44 6.32
CA ALA A 173 0.80 1.22 6.66
C ALA A 173 2.17 1.56 7.24
N ALA A 174 2.50 0.95 8.39
CA ALA A 174 3.75 1.16 9.11
C ALA A 174 4.44 -0.18 9.42
N TRP A 175 5.77 -0.14 9.54
CA TRP A 175 6.55 -1.26 10.05
C TRP A 175 6.84 -1.04 11.54
N VAL A 176 6.45 -2.01 12.36
CA VAL A 176 6.62 -1.98 13.81
C VAL A 176 7.73 -2.94 14.19
N ARG A 177 8.75 -2.46 14.88
CA ARG A 177 9.82 -3.30 15.45
C ARG A 177 9.30 -4.13 16.64
N PRO A 178 9.99 -5.21 17.03
CA PRO A 178 9.55 -6.06 18.15
C PRO A 178 9.37 -5.33 19.50
N ASP A 179 9.98 -4.15 19.68
CA ASP A 179 9.88 -3.28 20.86
C ASP A 179 8.69 -2.27 20.80
N GLY A 180 7.87 -2.32 19.74
CA GLY A 180 6.73 -1.44 19.53
C GLY A 180 7.05 -0.08 18.94
N GLU A 181 8.30 0.18 18.56
CA GLU A 181 8.67 1.41 17.86
C GLU A 181 8.34 1.31 16.37
N LEU A 182 7.82 2.40 15.78
CA LEU A 182 7.68 2.45 14.33
C LEU A 182 9.04 2.68 13.69
N ALA A 183 9.46 1.75 12.83
CA ALA A 183 10.63 1.96 11.99
C ALA A 183 10.37 3.03 10.92
N GLY A 184 9.13 3.11 10.44
CA GLY A 184 8.64 4.08 9.49
C GLY A 184 7.32 3.62 8.87
N GLY A 185 6.78 4.40 7.95
CA GLY A 185 5.53 4.08 7.28
C GLY A 185 5.20 5.05 6.16
N HIS A 186 4.10 4.77 5.48
CA HIS A 186 3.57 5.56 4.38
C HIS A 186 2.06 5.69 4.48
N GLU A 187 1.56 6.78 3.91
CA GLU A 187 0.13 6.98 3.72
C GLU A 187 -0.26 7.04 2.25
N ASP A 188 -1.54 6.78 2.02
CA ASP A 188 -2.19 6.94 0.72
C ASP A 188 -3.71 7.03 0.89
N VAL A 189 -4.41 7.64 -0.06
CA VAL A 189 -5.89 7.58 -0.16
C VAL A 189 -6.40 6.13 -0.21
N GLY A 190 -5.66 5.23 -0.88
CA GLY A 190 -5.96 3.81 -0.99
C GLY A 190 -5.16 2.96 0.01
N ARG A 191 -5.84 2.17 0.84
CA ARG A 191 -5.19 1.27 1.82
C ARG A 191 -4.21 0.25 1.20
N HIS A 192 -4.50 -0.25 0.00
CA HIS A 192 -3.63 -1.21 -0.69
C HIS A 192 -2.36 -0.54 -1.19
N VAL A 193 -2.49 0.68 -1.73
CA VAL A 193 -1.35 1.49 -2.17
C VAL A 193 -0.48 1.89 -0.97
N ALA A 194 -1.09 2.24 0.17
CA ALA A 194 -0.34 2.51 1.40
C ALA A 194 0.48 1.29 1.85
N LEU A 195 -0.11 0.08 1.80
CA LEU A 195 0.61 -1.16 2.09
C LEU A 195 1.72 -1.43 1.07
N ASP A 196 1.45 -1.28 -0.22
CA ASP A 196 2.47 -1.46 -1.26
C ASP A 196 3.63 -0.48 -1.04
N LYS A 197 3.38 0.81 -0.75
CA LYS A 197 4.43 1.77 -0.37
C LYS A 197 5.27 1.27 0.81
N LEU A 198 4.63 0.78 1.88
CA LEU A 198 5.34 0.19 3.02
C LEU A 198 6.24 -0.98 2.61
N LEU A 199 5.71 -1.92 1.83
CA LEU A 199 6.43 -3.10 1.37
C LEU A 199 7.62 -2.71 0.48
N GLY A 200 7.44 -1.71 -0.39
CA GLY A 200 8.50 -1.16 -1.21
C GLY A 200 9.60 -0.49 -0.39
N ARG A 201 9.26 0.26 0.65
CA ARG A 201 10.26 0.82 1.58
C ARG A 201 10.97 -0.26 2.38
N ARG A 202 10.23 -1.20 2.99
CA ARG A 202 10.81 -2.35 3.70
C ARG A 202 11.83 -3.11 2.84
N SER A 203 11.57 -3.25 1.55
CA SER A 203 12.50 -3.92 0.62
C SER A 203 13.85 -3.19 0.45
N ALA A 204 13.91 -1.88 0.69
CA ALA A 204 15.12 -1.08 0.57
C ALA A 204 15.92 -1.00 1.89
N GLU A 205 15.23 -1.10 3.03
CA GLU A 205 15.83 -0.97 4.38
C GLU A 205 16.59 -2.24 4.82
N GLY A 206 16.46 -3.35 4.09
CA GLY A 206 17.23 -4.57 4.29
C GLY A 206 17.00 -5.23 5.67
N GLU A 207 18.08 -5.69 6.31
CA GLU A 207 18.02 -6.41 7.59
C GLU A 207 17.38 -5.62 8.73
N GLY A 208 17.49 -4.28 8.70
CA GLY A 208 16.96 -3.41 9.76
C GLY A 208 15.43 -3.44 9.90
N TRP A 209 14.71 -3.91 8.88
CA TRP A 209 13.24 -4.04 8.84
C TRP A 209 12.79 -5.48 8.56
N GLN A 210 13.67 -6.47 8.78
CA GLN A 210 13.29 -7.89 8.67
C GLN A 210 12.41 -8.33 9.83
N GLN A 211 12.82 -7.97 11.05
CA GLN A 211 12.10 -8.31 12.27
C GLN A 211 10.97 -7.31 12.55
N GLY A 212 9.83 -7.82 13.01
CA GLY A 212 8.68 -7.01 13.38
C GLY A 212 7.37 -7.42 12.71
N ALA A 213 6.49 -6.44 12.55
CA ALA A 213 5.14 -6.62 12.04
C ALA A 213 4.70 -5.44 11.17
N ALA A 214 3.79 -5.68 10.23
CA ALA A 214 3.08 -4.61 9.56
C ALA A 214 1.88 -4.17 10.41
N LEU A 215 1.66 -2.85 10.52
CA LEU A 215 0.50 -2.23 11.14
C LEU A 215 -0.24 -1.38 10.12
N VAL A 216 -1.52 -1.65 9.89
CA VAL A 216 -2.36 -0.92 8.92
C VAL A 216 -3.55 -0.23 9.61
N SER A 217 -3.85 1.00 9.21
CA SER A 217 -4.96 1.78 9.77
C SER A 217 -6.35 1.33 9.28
N SER A 218 -6.39 0.44 8.27
CA SER A 218 -7.60 0.01 7.59
C SER A 218 -8.19 -1.29 8.16
N ARG A 219 -9.23 -1.80 7.49
CA ARG A 219 -9.63 -3.21 7.56
C ARG A 219 -8.58 -4.09 6.88
N ALA A 220 -8.55 -5.37 7.22
CA ALA A 220 -7.78 -6.39 6.51
C ALA A 220 -8.68 -7.14 5.51
N SER A 221 -8.48 -6.91 4.22
CA SER A 221 -9.04 -7.76 3.14
C SER A 221 -8.08 -8.89 2.79
N TYR A 222 -8.55 -9.87 2.03
CA TYR A 222 -7.71 -10.99 1.61
C TYR A 222 -6.49 -10.54 0.79
N GLU A 223 -6.63 -9.54 -0.06
CA GLU A 223 -5.52 -8.95 -0.82
C GLU A 223 -4.46 -8.32 0.10
N MET A 224 -4.87 -7.66 1.19
CA MET A 224 -3.91 -7.08 2.14
C MET A 224 -3.06 -8.19 2.79
N VAL A 225 -3.70 -9.30 3.17
CA VAL A 225 -3.03 -10.48 3.72
C VAL A 225 -2.10 -11.11 2.68
N GLN A 226 -2.59 -11.30 1.46
CA GLN A 226 -1.82 -11.91 0.36
C GLN A 226 -0.59 -11.06 0.02
N LYS A 227 -0.73 -9.75 -0.13
CA LYS A 227 0.38 -8.82 -0.40
C LYS A 227 1.44 -8.87 0.70
N ALA A 228 1.00 -8.84 1.96
CA ALA A 228 1.89 -8.95 3.11
C ALA A 228 2.65 -10.29 3.12
N ALA A 229 1.94 -11.40 2.92
CA ALA A 229 2.54 -12.73 2.91
C ALA A 229 3.50 -12.95 1.72
N MET A 230 3.15 -12.46 0.52
CA MET A 230 4.02 -12.47 -0.67
C MET A 230 5.36 -11.74 -0.43
N CYS A 231 5.38 -10.81 0.51
CA CYS A 231 6.58 -10.06 0.90
C CYS A 231 7.20 -10.56 2.22
N GLY A 232 6.84 -11.76 2.69
CA GLY A 232 7.43 -12.34 3.90
C GLY A 232 7.07 -11.60 5.20
N VAL A 233 5.90 -10.96 5.26
CA VAL A 233 5.37 -10.39 6.51
C VAL A 233 4.61 -11.48 7.27
N GLU A 234 5.12 -11.86 8.44
CA GLU A 234 4.52 -12.92 9.25
C GLU A 234 3.41 -12.46 10.20
N ILE A 235 3.40 -11.18 10.57
CA ILE A 235 2.42 -10.61 11.51
C ILE A 235 1.82 -9.35 10.89
N LEU A 236 0.49 -9.32 10.78
CA LEU A 236 -0.27 -8.18 10.28
C LEU A 236 -1.29 -7.71 11.33
N PHE A 237 -1.05 -6.52 11.88
CA PHE A 237 -1.98 -5.82 12.74
C PHE A 237 -2.87 -4.88 11.92
N ALA A 238 -4.18 -5.00 12.06
CA ALA A 238 -5.16 -4.10 11.47
C ALA A 238 -5.95 -3.38 12.57
N VAL A 239 -6.07 -2.05 12.44
CA VAL A 239 -6.85 -1.22 13.38
C VAL A 239 -8.35 -1.57 13.34
N SER A 240 -8.85 -2.03 12.19
CA SER A 240 -10.26 -2.39 11.99
C SER A 240 -10.46 -3.91 11.79
N ALA A 241 -11.65 -4.31 11.38
CA ALA A 241 -12.05 -5.71 11.20
C ALA A 241 -11.30 -6.42 10.06
N ALA A 242 -11.29 -7.76 10.08
CA ALA A 242 -10.92 -8.61 8.96
C ALA A 242 -12.16 -9.25 8.30
N THR A 243 -12.08 -9.62 7.03
CA THR A 243 -13.11 -10.43 6.35
C THR A 243 -12.84 -11.92 6.49
N THR A 244 -13.86 -12.77 6.32
CA THR A 244 -13.71 -14.24 6.39
C THR A 244 -12.63 -14.75 5.43
N LEU A 245 -12.64 -14.28 4.18
CA LEU A 245 -11.63 -14.68 3.19
C LEU A 245 -10.21 -14.22 3.59
N ALA A 246 -10.06 -13.09 4.31
CA ALA A 246 -8.76 -12.66 4.81
C ALA A 246 -8.22 -13.62 5.88
N VAL A 247 -9.10 -14.10 6.76
CA VAL A 247 -8.76 -15.12 7.78
C VAL A 247 -8.37 -16.43 7.10
N GLU A 248 -9.14 -16.90 6.12
CA GLU A 248 -8.82 -18.14 5.38
C GLU A 248 -7.49 -18.07 4.63
N VAL A 249 -7.17 -16.93 4.00
CA VAL A 249 -5.87 -16.73 3.34
C VAL A 249 -4.74 -16.68 4.38
N ALA A 250 -4.95 -16.01 5.52
CA ALA A 250 -3.96 -15.95 6.58
C ALA A 250 -3.66 -17.33 7.17
N GLU A 251 -4.69 -18.19 7.32
CA GLU A 251 -4.53 -19.59 7.71
C GLU A 251 -3.63 -20.36 6.72
N ARG A 252 -3.91 -20.26 5.42
CA ARG A 252 -3.14 -20.99 4.39
C ARG A 252 -1.69 -20.53 4.28
N CYS A 253 -1.43 -19.24 4.55
CA CYS A 253 -0.10 -18.65 4.41
C CYS A 253 0.72 -18.67 5.70
N ASN A 254 0.26 -19.31 6.78
CA ASN A 254 0.85 -19.20 8.11
C ASN A 254 1.01 -17.75 8.60
N LEU A 255 0.16 -16.81 8.19
CA LEU A 255 0.24 -15.41 8.63
C LEU A 255 -0.53 -15.23 9.94
N THR A 256 0.05 -14.52 10.91
CA THR A 256 -0.64 -14.09 12.15
C THR A 256 -1.44 -12.83 11.86
N LEU A 257 -2.76 -12.98 11.74
CA LEU A 257 -3.67 -11.87 11.45
C LEU A 257 -4.36 -11.40 12.73
N VAL A 258 -4.25 -10.11 13.01
CA VAL A 258 -4.84 -9.49 14.19
C VAL A 258 -5.67 -8.29 13.77
N GLY A 259 -6.94 -8.25 14.14
CA GLY A 259 -7.83 -7.11 13.87
C GLY A 259 -8.30 -6.40 15.12
N PHE A 260 -9.08 -5.34 14.91
CA PHE A 260 -9.61 -4.48 15.97
C PHE A 260 -8.54 -3.93 16.93
N CYS A 261 -7.31 -3.75 16.42
CA CYS A 261 -6.18 -3.25 17.19
C CYS A 261 -6.48 -1.82 17.65
N ARG A 262 -6.67 -1.65 18.96
CA ARG A 262 -6.87 -0.38 19.66
C ARG A 262 -6.08 -0.41 20.97
N PRO A 263 -5.79 0.74 21.59
CA PRO A 263 -5.18 0.74 22.92
C PRO A 263 -5.92 -0.20 23.88
N GLY A 264 -5.22 -1.20 24.41
CA GLY A 264 -5.77 -2.23 25.30
C GLY A 264 -6.64 -3.31 24.65
N ARG A 265 -6.71 -3.39 23.31
CA ARG A 265 -7.54 -4.38 22.60
C ARG A 265 -6.90 -4.88 21.32
N ALA A 266 -6.87 -6.20 21.15
CA ALA A 266 -6.52 -6.86 19.90
C ALA A 266 -7.31 -8.17 19.77
N THR A 267 -7.74 -8.51 18.56
CA THR A 267 -8.45 -9.76 18.26
C THR A 267 -7.60 -10.58 17.30
N ILE A 268 -7.04 -11.68 17.78
CA ILE A 268 -6.18 -12.58 17.01
C ILE A 268 -7.08 -13.56 16.27
N TYR A 269 -7.00 -13.57 14.93
CA TYR A 269 -7.79 -14.47 14.10
C TYR A 269 -7.05 -15.77 13.78
N THR A 270 -5.75 -15.67 13.52
CA THR A 270 -4.93 -16.78 13.01
C THR A 270 -3.56 -16.80 13.68
N HIS A 271 -2.97 -17.98 13.80
CA HIS A 271 -1.58 -18.19 14.22
C HIS A 271 -1.12 -17.39 15.45
N PRO A 272 -1.75 -17.55 16.63
CA PRO A 272 -1.38 -16.80 17.84
C PRO A 272 0.02 -17.13 18.38
N GLN A 273 0.68 -18.17 17.88
CA GLN A 273 1.96 -18.67 18.42
C GLN A 273 3.11 -17.67 18.32
N ARG A 274 2.99 -16.65 17.46
CA ARG A 274 3.96 -15.55 17.35
C ARG A 274 3.75 -14.42 18.37
N LEU A 275 2.68 -14.48 19.16
CA LEU A 275 2.28 -13.40 20.05
C LEU A 275 2.51 -13.80 21.50
N ILE A 276 3.17 -12.92 22.25
CA ILE A 276 3.34 -13.07 23.70
C ILE A 276 2.28 -12.23 24.39
N ALA A 277 1.41 -12.88 25.17
CA ALA A 277 0.51 -12.21 26.10
C ALA A 277 1.34 -11.64 27.25
N GLY A 278 1.16 -10.34 27.52
CA GLY A 278 1.74 -9.66 28.68
C GLY A 278 1.01 -10.00 29.97
#